data_AF-A0A346N2F8-F1
#
_entry.id   AF-A0A346N2F8-F1
#
_cell.length_a   1.000
_cell.length_b   1.000
_cell.length_c   1.000
_cell.angle_alpha   90.00
_cell.angle_beta   90.00
_cell.angle_gamma   90.00
#
_symmetry.space_group_name_H-M   'P 1'
#
loop_
_entity.id
_entity.type
_entity.pdbx_description
1 polymer ?
#
loop_
_entity_poly.entity_id
_entity_poly.type
_entity_poly.pdbx_seq_one_letter_code
_entity_poly.pdbx_strand_id
1 'polypeptide(L)'
;MPEGASAGVVSTPARGSSMATVTKQFGQPSVKHPSKGGGSAVHPPITRWDYADFSVFFERSTVIDVVVRGAPMPIQNKDELQSVSP
;
A
#
# COMPACT_ATOMS: atom_id res chain seq x y z
N MET A 1 -26.55 20.99 -6.32
CA MET A 1 -25.98 19.65 -6.54
C MET A 1 -24.47 19.77 -6.44
N PRO A 2 -23.79 19.23 -5.40
CA PRO A 2 -22.37 18.98 -5.45
C PRO A 2 -22.11 17.53 -5.86
N GLU A 3 -21.43 17.35 -6.99
CA GLU A 3 -20.88 16.08 -7.46
C GLU A 3 -19.60 15.79 -6.67
N GLY A 4 -19.73 15.09 -5.55
CA GLY A 4 -18.60 14.60 -4.78
C GLY A 4 -17.97 13.44 -5.52
N ALA A 5 -16.77 13.66 -6.07
CA ALA A 5 -15.94 12.65 -6.70
C ALA A 5 -15.99 11.34 -5.92
N SER A 6 -16.68 10.35 -6.49
CA SER A 6 -16.64 8.98 -6.02
C SER A 6 -15.27 8.43 -6.38
N ALA A 7 -14.25 8.82 -5.60
CA ALA A 7 -12.99 8.11 -5.55
C ALA A 7 -13.36 6.66 -5.30
N GLY A 8 -13.17 5.81 -6.31
CA GLY A 8 -13.58 4.41 -6.27
C GLY A 8 -13.13 3.82 -4.94
N VAL A 9 -14.09 3.32 -4.16
CA VAL A 9 -13.82 2.67 -2.89
C VAL A 9 -13.14 1.34 -3.18
N VAL A 10 -11.83 1.41 -3.39
CA VAL A 10 -11.03 0.22 -3.60
C VAL A 10 -11.09 -0.57 -2.31
N SER A 11 -11.65 -1.77 -2.41
CA SER A 11 -11.78 -2.63 -1.25
C SER A 11 -10.37 -3.01 -0.84
N THR A 12 -9.95 -2.56 0.34
CA THR A 12 -8.62 -2.85 0.88
C THR A 12 -8.77 -3.65 2.18
N PRO A 13 -7.83 -4.56 2.47
CA PRO A 13 -7.87 -5.29 3.72
C PRO A 13 -7.63 -4.34 4.91
N ALA A 14 -8.37 -4.55 6.00
CA ALA A 14 -8.16 -3.79 7.22
C ALA A 14 -6.76 -4.05 7.80
N ARG A 15 -6.09 -2.99 8.28
CA ARG A 15 -4.87 -3.09 9.09
C ARG A 15 -5.09 -4.05 10.27
N GLY A 16 -4.15 -4.94 10.51
CA GLY A 16 -4.25 -6.01 11.50
C GLY A 16 -4.80 -7.34 10.97
N SER A 17 -5.30 -7.40 9.73
CA SER A 17 -5.76 -8.66 9.13
C SER A 17 -4.60 -9.64 8.90
N SER A 18 -4.84 -10.94 9.03
CA SER A 18 -3.84 -11.95 8.67
C SER A 18 -3.77 -12.17 7.15
N MET A 19 -2.61 -12.58 6.64
CA MET A 19 -2.42 -12.96 5.22
C MET A 19 -3.49 -13.94 4.71
N ALA A 20 -3.92 -14.90 5.54
CA ALA A 20 -4.98 -15.85 5.20
C ALA A 20 -6.33 -15.14 4.96
N THR A 21 -6.69 -14.19 5.82
CA THR A 21 -7.91 -13.38 5.69
C THR A 21 -7.86 -12.52 4.44
N VAL A 22 -6.71 -11.90 4.15
CA VAL A 22 -6.52 -11.12 2.92
C VAL A 22 -6.67 -12.01 1.69
N THR A 23 -6.00 -13.16 1.67
CA THR A 23 -6.09 -14.11 0.55
C THR A 23 -7.51 -14.65 0.36
N LYS A 24 -8.27 -14.83 1.45
CA LYS A 24 -9.65 -15.31 1.40
C LYS A 24 -10.63 -14.25 0.90
N GLN A 25 -10.40 -12.97 1.22
CA GLN A 25 -11.26 -11.86 0.81
C GLN A 25 -10.91 -11.33 -0.60
N PHE A 26 -9.61 -11.23 -0.92
CA PHE A 26 -9.11 -10.59 -2.15
C PHE A 26 -8.51 -11.57 -3.15
N GLY A 27 -8.35 -12.84 -2.78
CA GLY A 27 -7.65 -13.81 -3.61
C GLY A 27 -6.12 -13.70 -3.52
N GLN A 28 -5.45 -14.40 -4.42
CA GLN A 28 -3.99 -14.38 -4.49
C GLN A 28 -3.51 -13.04 -5.07
N PRO A 29 -2.46 -12.44 -4.48
CA PRO A 29 -1.85 -11.24 -5.02
C PRO A 29 -1.19 -11.52 -6.38
N SER A 30 -1.11 -10.49 -7.21
CA SER A 30 -0.41 -10.55 -8.50
C SER A 30 1.09 -10.79 -8.32
N VAL A 31 1.71 -10.15 -7.33
CA VAL A 31 3.13 -10.35 -7.01
C VAL A 31 3.32 -10.47 -5.51
N LYS A 32 3.94 -11.56 -5.06
CA LYS A 32 4.43 -11.70 -3.68
C LYS A 32 5.91 -11.35 -3.64
N HIS A 33 6.25 -10.20 -3.06
CA HIS A 33 7.66 -9.90 -2.83
C HIS A 33 8.18 -10.69 -1.63
N PRO A 34 9.44 -11.13 -1.67
CA PRO A 34 10.06 -11.78 -0.53
C PRO A 34 10.13 -10.80 0.64
N SER A 35 10.01 -11.33 1.85
CA SER A 35 10.16 -10.55 3.08
C SER A 35 11.53 -9.84 3.08
N LYS A 36 11.53 -8.53 3.22
CA LYS A 36 12.74 -7.71 3.35
C LYS A 36 12.92 -7.33 4.82
N GLY A 37 14.15 -7.40 5.32
CA GLY A 37 14.43 -7.30 6.75
C GLY A 37 14.32 -8.65 7.47
N GLY A 38 14.33 -8.65 8.80
CA GLY A 38 14.25 -9.84 9.65
C GLY A 38 15.57 -10.30 10.26
N GLY A 39 16.69 -9.64 9.93
CA GLY A 39 18.01 -9.96 10.49
C GLY A 39 18.31 -9.29 11.84
N SER A 40 17.45 -8.41 12.33
CA SER A 40 17.65 -7.70 13.60
C SER A 40 16.31 -7.22 14.16
N ALA A 41 16.21 -7.09 15.49
CA ALA A 41 15.01 -6.55 16.16
C ALA A 41 14.63 -5.15 15.67
N VAL A 42 15.60 -4.40 15.14
CA VAL A 42 15.42 -3.06 14.56
C VAL A 42 14.76 -3.10 13.17
N HIS A 43 14.85 -4.21 12.45
CA HIS A 43 14.25 -4.40 11.12
C HIS A 43 13.41 -5.68 11.11
N PRO A 44 12.14 -5.63 11.54
CA PRO A 44 11.25 -6.77 11.40
C PRO A 44 11.07 -7.15 9.91
N PRO A 45 10.81 -8.44 9.61
CA PRO A 45 10.61 -8.88 8.24
C PRO A 45 9.27 -8.36 7.71
N ILE A 46 9.33 -7.48 6.72
CA ILE A 46 8.15 -6.91 6.05
C ILE A 46 7.99 -7.60 4.70
N THR A 47 6.86 -8.26 4.51
CA THR A 47 6.44 -8.90 3.26
C THR A 47 5.51 -7.95 2.53
N ARG A 48 5.77 -7.67 1.25
CA ARG A 48 4.90 -6.83 0.43
C ARG A 48 4.20 -7.69 -0.61
N TRP A 49 2.88 -7.58 -0.69
CA TRP A 49 2.10 -8.16 -1.77
C TRP A 49 1.52 -7.06 -2.65
N ASP A 50 1.58 -7.28 -3.94
CA ASP A 50 1.11 -6.34 -4.95
C ASP A 50 -0.14 -6.92 -5.60
N TYR A 51 -1.23 -6.18 -5.54
CA TYR A 51 -2.45 -6.43 -6.28
C TYR A 51 -2.55 -5.44 -7.46
N ALA A 52 -3.51 -5.66 -8.36
CA ALA A 52 -3.69 -4.80 -9.53
C ALA A 52 -3.89 -3.33 -9.13
N ASP A 53 -4.70 -3.10 -8.08
CA ASP A 53 -5.17 -1.79 -7.69
C ASP A 53 -4.48 -1.23 -6.43
N PHE A 54 -3.94 -2.10 -5.56
CA PHE A 54 -3.27 -1.68 -4.33
C PHE A 54 -2.11 -2.61 -3.94
N SER A 55 -1.23 -2.14 -3.08
CA SER A 55 -0.11 -2.91 -2.51
C SER A 55 -0.31 -3.04 -0.99
N VAL A 56 -0.26 -4.26 -0.48
CA VAL A 56 -0.42 -4.57 0.95
C VAL A 56 0.95 -4.88 1.56
N PHE A 57 1.21 -4.32 2.73
CA PHE A 57 2.42 -4.58 3.51
C PHE A 57 2.04 -5.38 4.74
N PHE A 58 2.77 -6.46 4.95
CA PHE A 58 2.59 -7.37 6.08
C PHE A 58 3.86 -7.40 6.91
N GLU A 59 3.73 -7.29 8.22
CA GLU A 59 4.81 -7.63 9.14
C GLU A 59 4.59 -9.07 9.61
N ARG A 60 5.57 -9.95 9.35
CA ARG A 60 5.48 -11.41 9.56
C ARG A 60 4.29 -12.04 8.83
N SER A 61 3.08 -11.90 9.36
CA SER A 61 1.82 -12.49 8.88
C SER A 61 0.64 -11.51 8.92
N THR A 62 0.84 -10.29 9.41
CA THR A 62 -0.21 -9.33 9.78
C THR A 62 -0.11 -8.08 8.92
N VAL A 63 -1.23 -7.60 8.37
CA VAL A 63 -1.27 -6.36 7.58
C VAL A 63 -0.89 -5.18 8.47
N ILE A 64 0.13 -4.43 8.06
CA ILE A 64 0.55 -3.19 8.72
C ILE A 64 0.17 -1.94 7.94
N ASP A 65 0.06 -2.03 6.61
CA ASP A 65 -0.21 -0.88 5.74
C ASP A 65 -0.77 -1.34 4.38
N VAL A 66 -1.57 -0.49 3.74
CA VAL A 66 -2.11 -0.72 2.40
C VAL A 66 -2.03 0.58 1.60
N VAL A 67 -1.41 0.52 0.43
CA VAL A 67 -1.21 1.65 -0.48
C VAL A 67 -2.04 1.43 -1.74
N VAL A 68 -3.00 2.31 -2.00
CA VAL A 68 -3.84 2.27 -3.20
C VAL A 68 -3.13 2.98 -4.36
N ARG A 69 -3.11 2.35 -5.54
CA ARG A 69 -2.59 2.93 -6.78
C ARG A 69 -3.66 3.82 -7.39
N GLY A 70 -3.35 5.10 -7.59
CA GLY A 70 -4.29 6.05 -8.20
C GLY A 70 -4.88 7.09 -7.25
N ALA A 71 -4.54 7.03 -5.95
CA ALA A 71 -4.65 8.18 -5.06
C ALA A 71 -3.24 8.75 -4.83
N PRO A 72 -2.66 9.50 -5.80
CA PRO A 72 -1.53 10.34 -5.45
C PRO A 72 -2.03 11.27 -4.34
N MET A 73 -1.36 11.28 -3.18
CA MET A 73 -1.55 12.41 -2.28
C MET A 73 -1.34 13.66 -3.13
N PRO A 74 -2.27 14.64 -3.13
CA PRO A 74 -2.03 15.88 -3.85
C PRO A 74 -0.69 16.41 -3.36
N ILE A 75 0.28 16.48 -4.26
CA ILE A 75 1.56 17.13 -4.00
C ILE A 75 1.25 18.57 -3.59
N GLN A 76 1.33 18.85 -2.29
CA GLN A 76 1.07 20.20 -1.75
C GLN A 76 2.18 21.18 -2.19
N ASN A 77 3.36 20.68 -2.55
CA ASN A 77 4.52 21.47 -2.98
C ASN A 77 4.74 21.37 -4.50
N LYS A 78 3.83 21.94 -5.30
CA LYS A 78 4.08 22.13 -6.73
C LYS A 78 5.06 23.27 -7.04
N ASP A 79 5.29 24.17 -6.09
CA ASP A 79 6.13 25.37 -6.29
C ASP A 79 7.65 25.13 -6.23
N GLU A 80 8.11 23.96 -5.78
CA GLU A 80 9.57 23.69 -5.65
C GLU A 80 10.17 22.96 -6.87
N LEU A 81 9.36 22.63 -7.88
CA LEU A 81 9.83 22.05 -9.15
C LEU A 81 10.22 23.10 -10.21
N GLN A 82 10.20 24.38 -9.86
CA GLN A 82 10.78 25.40 -10.73
C GLN A 82 12.30 25.30 -10.59
N SER A 83 12.87 24.51 -11.49
CA SER A 83 14.31 24.38 -11.74
C SER A 83 14.99 25.75 -11.66
N VAL A 84 15.63 26.04 -10.53
CA VAL A 84 16.73 27.00 -10.52
C VAL A 84 17.96 26.23 -10.98
N SER A 85 18.19 26.31 -12.28
CA SER A 85 19.43 25.94 -12.95
C SER A 85 19.84 27.14 -13.82
N PRO A 86 21.15 27.34 -14.00
CA PRO A 86 21.97 28.35 -13.30
C PRO A 86 21.82 29.80 -13.79
#